data_AF-A0AAF0LXW9-F1
#
_entry.id   AF-A0AAF0LXW9-F1
#
_cell.length_a   1.000
_cell.length_b   1.000
_cell.length_c   1.000
_cell.angle_alpha   90.00
_cell.angle_beta   90.00
_cell.angle_gamma   90.00
#
_symmetry.space_group_name_H-M   'P 1'
#
loop_
_entity.id
_entity.type
_entity.pdbx_description
1 polymer ?
#
loop_
_entity_poly.entity_id
_entity_poly.type
_entity_poly.pdbx_seq_one_letter_code
_entity_poly.pdbx_strand_id
1 'polypeptide(L)'
;MRRSTSTARRACAVGTTIALIGLTTGLGIMTATSASALEPDPTVSTSTTSTPEAAPVEPTSAPSTDPAAPQTPAQEPIVSAPSAPSASEPPVEPPVPTSNEPASPSTTAPSTPRTPSRMAAATGTVSIDGNASVGSTLTAEPTGFTAPTSLSFEWSVGGVAVSQAQTYVVKAADGGKVVSVTVTNTQGGLAVESESAETAAITQAPAFVDENGKPITAGTTDDGDDLVIDATAGDAFSYTFRTVGYPKPTLALAFYYTDDEDDNEGATPADYLPEGVSFDPSTGVLSGSTEEASDYFFAVTATSGTTTITQTVDLTVGATAPVGIEAMAVDRQQFIDFAKSGFPVGWFGDDAKHSGAFTDWIIKADGSIVTEKHQYDSDADGGTDFSEQTDGGTPTVPQGGTLLLSGNLVDQFGNYVDNDDPEDWTTDIDVRSNVASDVVASDSVLGSAGFVGVTFPHASVHRLTVSAEDFSTSFDVQVTPAVLPTVPSTDPAIGVVQHGTIPVAQTTHGRLAYTGTDSTSALPWALGLVLAGIGLIGARTLRRRRAQR
;
A
#
# COMPACT_ATOMS: atom_id res chain seq x y z
N MET A 1 20.40 24.76 -16.78
CA MET A 1 19.53 25.16 -15.64
C MET A 1 18.13 25.41 -16.16
N ARG A 2 17.39 24.34 -16.44
CA ARG A 2 15.95 24.37 -16.70
C ARG A 2 15.34 23.50 -15.61
N ARG A 3 14.53 24.13 -14.75
CA ARG A 3 13.88 23.51 -13.60
C ARG A 3 12.71 22.65 -14.06
N SER A 4 12.55 21.56 -13.33
CA SER A 4 11.55 20.51 -13.49
C SER A 4 10.12 21.06 -13.53
N THR A 5 9.31 20.52 -14.43
CA THR A 5 7.87 20.77 -14.56
C THR A 5 7.07 19.46 -14.40
N SER A 6 7.61 18.45 -13.70
CA SER A 6 6.99 17.11 -13.64
C SER A 6 6.05 16.89 -12.45
N THR A 7 6.20 17.60 -11.34
CA THR A 7 5.36 17.42 -10.14
C THR A 7 3.88 17.78 -10.38
N ALA A 8 3.59 18.63 -11.38
CA ALA A 8 2.25 19.05 -11.73
C ALA A 8 1.47 18.09 -12.67
N ARG A 9 2.05 16.95 -13.09
CA ARG A 9 1.39 16.02 -14.03
C ARG A 9 0.92 14.69 -13.45
N ARG A 10 1.24 14.35 -12.20
CA ARG A 10 0.86 13.04 -11.62
C ARG A 10 -0.39 13.04 -10.74
N ALA A 11 -0.95 14.19 -10.37
CA ALA A 11 -2.25 14.25 -9.70
C ALA A 11 -3.47 13.98 -10.62
N CYS A 12 -3.27 13.88 -11.95
CA CYS A 12 -4.37 13.72 -12.91
C CYS A 12 -4.58 12.30 -13.45
N ALA A 13 -3.75 11.31 -13.09
CA ALA A 13 -3.80 10.00 -13.76
C ALA A 13 -4.64 8.93 -13.03
N VAL A 14 -4.85 9.06 -11.71
CA VAL A 14 -5.60 8.08 -10.91
C VAL A 14 -7.13 8.27 -11.00
N GLY A 15 -7.60 9.39 -11.57
CA GLY A 15 -9.04 9.74 -11.65
C GLY A 15 -9.80 9.30 -12.90
N THR A 16 -9.27 8.41 -13.75
CA THR A 16 -9.82 8.21 -15.12
C THR A 16 -10.21 6.77 -15.48
N THR A 17 -10.84 5.99 -14.59
CA THR A 17 -11.36 4.67 -15.01
C THR A 17 -12.68 4.20 -14.40
N ILE A 18 -13.50 5.06 -13.77
CA ILE A 18 -14.90 4.70 -13.43
C ILE A 18 -15.84 5.89 -13.68
N ALA A 19 -16.20 6.11 -14.95
CA ALA A 19 -17.39 6.89 -15.31
C ALA A 19 -17.79 6.63 -16.77
N LEU A 20 -18.36 5.45 -17.04
CA LEU A 20 -19.16 5.23 -18.24
C LEU A 20 -20.06 4.02 -18.00
N ILE A 21 -21.29 4.27 -17.54
CA ILE A 21 -22.55 3.61 -17.95
C ILE A 21 -23.71 4.17 -17.08
N GLY A 22 -24.70 4.78 -17.75
CA GLY A 22 -26.00 5.21 -17.20
C GLY A 22 -26.00 6.64 -16.62
N LEU A 23 -26.86 7.58 -16.98
CA LEU A 23 -28.16 7.51 -17.63
C LEU A 23 -28.48 8.86 -18.30
N THR A 24 -28.78 8.80 -19.59
CA THR A 24 -29.65 9.75 -20.28
C THR A 24 -31.08 9.56 -19.78
N THR A 25 -31.68 10.58 -19.16
CA THR A 25 -33.10 11.00 -19.33
C THR A 25 -33.46 12.09 -18.33
N GLY A 26 -34.06 13.18 -18.81
CA GLY A 26 -34.97 14.00 -17.99
C GLY A 26 -34.60 15.48 -17.81
N LEU A 27 -34.67 16.27 -18.89
CA LEU A 27 -34.88 17.71 -18.77
C LEU A 27 -36.20 17.99 -18.02
N GLY A 28 -36.13 18.80 -16.96
CA GLY A 28 -37.29 19.31 -16.24
C GLY A 28 -37.00 20.70 -15.68
N ILE A 29 -37.33 21.72 -16.45
CA ILE A 29 -37.30 23.13 -16.06
C ILE A 29 -38.42 23.36 -15.04
N MET A 30 -38.12 23.87 -13.84
CA MET A 30 -39.13 24.44 -12.95
C MET A 30 -38.65 25.75 -12.34
N THR A 31 -39.41 26.79 -12.67
CA THR A 31 -39.33 28.18 -12.21
C THR A 31 -39.72 28.32 -10.74
N ALA A 32 -38.92 29.07 -9.98
CA ALA A 32 -39.25 29.51 -8.64
C ALA A 32 -40.44 30.48 -8.64
N THR A 33 -41.46 30.21 -7.83
CA THR A 33 -42.44 31.20 -7.38
C THR A 33 -42.41 31.21 -5.86
N SER A 34 -41.85 32.29 -5.32
CA SER A 34 -41.91 32.64 -3.91
C SER A 34 -43.30 33.14 -3.55
N ALA A 35 -43.94 32.51 -2.57
CA ALA A 35 -45.17 32.98 -1.95
C ALA A 35 -44.92 33.22 -0.46
N SER A 36 -45.02 34.47 -0.01
CA SER A 36 -45.06 34.84 1.41
C SER A 36 -46.41 34.46 2.00
N ALA A 37 -46.41 33.87 3.19
CA ALA A 37 -47.61 33.68 4.00
C ALA A 37 -47.42 34.33 5.37
N LEU A 38 -48.39 35.16 5.73
CA LEU A 38 -48.61 35.81 7.01
C LEU A 38 -48.77 34.79 8.15
N GLU A 39 -48.25 35.14 9.32
CA GLU A 39 -48.64 34.58 10.62
C GLU A 39 -50.13 34.83 10.93
N PRO A 40 -50.77 33.88 11.63
CA PRO A 40 -51.60 34.27 12.75
C PRO A 40 -51.32 33.48 14.03
N ASP A 41 -51.35 34.23 15.13
CA ASP A 41 -51.20 33.85 16.54
C ASP A 41 -52.50 33.17 17.09
N PRO A 42 -52.59 32.72 18.37
CA PRO A 42 -52.83 31.32 18.73
C PRO A 42 -54.17 31.08 19.45
N THR A 43 -54.76 29.89 19.33
CA THR A 43 -55.80 29.43 20.27
C THR A 43 -55.75 27.92 20.55
N VAL A 44 -56.18 27.58 21.77
CA VAL A 44 -55.90 26.41 22.61
C VAL A 44 -56.86 25.23 22.38
N SER A 45 -56.41 24.01 22.75
CA SER A 45 -57.13 22.73 23.04
C SER A 45 -56.89 21.65 21.97
N THR A 46 -56.54 20.39 22.24
CA THR A 46 -56.62 19.54 23.43
C THR A 46 -55.74 18.30 23.26
N SER A 47 -55.22 17.82 24.38
CA SER A 47 -54.61 16.50 24.67
C SER A 47 -55.12 15.29 23.88
N THR A 48 -54.19 14.45 23.40
CA THR A 48 -54.21 12.99 23.66
C THR A 48 -52.78 12.45 23.75
N THR A 49 -52.51 11.84 24.90
CA THR A 49 -51.33 11.02 25.21
C THR A 49 -51.53 9.63 24.59
N SER A 50 -50.52 9.09 23.92
CA SER A 50 -50.41 7.65 23.67
C SER A 50 -49.00 7.16 24.00
N THR A 51 -48.91 6.53 25.17
CA THR A 51 -47.83 5.69 25.68
C THR A 51 -47.56 4.50 24.73
N PRO A 52 -46.31 4.04 24.56
CA PRO A 52 -46.04 2.76 23.89
C PRO A 52 -46.27 1.59 24.87
N GLU A 53 -47.15 0.67 24.49
CA GLU A 53 -47.43 -0.58 25.21
C GLU A 53 -46.58 -1.75 24.68
N ALA A 54 -46.36 -2.71 25.57
CA ALA A 54 -45.24 -3.63 25.67
C ALA A 54 -45.25 -4.85 24.73
N ALA A 55 -44.05 -5.45 24.66
CA ALA A 55 -43.70 -6.71 24.02
C ALA A 55 -44.50 -7.94 24.48
N PRO A 56 -44.56 -9.01 23.65
CA PRO A 56 -44.79 -10.36 24.13
C PRO A 56 -43.49 -11.17 24.22
N VAL A 57 -43.35 -11.87 25.35
CA VAL A 57 -42.32 -12.85 25.71
C VAL A 57 -42.81 -14.26 25.40
N GLU A 58 -41.93 -15.13 24.88
CA GLU A 58 -41.91 -16.60 25.10
C GLU A 58 -40.67 -17.24 24.41
N PRO A 59 -40.19 -18.44 24.79
CA PRO A 59 -39.57 -18.76 26.07
C PRO A 59 -38.13 -19.31 25.96
N THR A 60 -37.44 -19.20 27.10
CA THR A 60 -36.12 -19.73 27.47
C THR A 60 -35.96 -21.23 27.28
N SER A 61 -34.81 -21.65 26.72
CA SER A 61 -34.23 -22.99 26.93
C SER A 61 -33.02 -22.87 27.86
N ALA A 62 -33.09 -23.54 29.00
CA ALA A 62 -32.07 -23.55 30.05
C ALA A 62 -30.93 -24.54 29.75
N PRO A 63 -29.74 -24.34 30.34
CA PRO A 63 -28.54 -25.15 30.11
C PRO A 63 -28.48 -26.38 31.03
N SER A 64 -27.82 -27.45 30.58
CA SER A 64 -27.42 -28.56 31.46
C SER A 64 -26.01 -28.34 32.02
N THR A 65 -25.98 -28.18 33.35
CA THR A 65 -24.97 -28.60 34.36
C THR A 65 -24.37 -29.99 34.09
N ASP A 66 -23.19 -30.44 34.50
CA ASP A 66 -22.02 -29.98 35.29
C ASP A 66 -20.96 -31.17 35.18
N PRO A 67 -19.92 -31.38 36.01
CA PRO A 67 -18.51 -31.36 35.59
C PRO A 67 -17.73 -32.66 35.89
N ALA A 68 -16.53 -32.86 35.33
CA ALA A 68 -15.49 -33.68 35.97
C ALA A 68 -14.11 -33.49 35.31
N ALA A 69 -13.20 -32.89 36.06
CA ALA A 69 -11.77 -33.17 36.04
C ALA A 69 -11.40 -33.74 37.44
N PRO A 70 -10.15 -34.11 37.78
CA PRO A 70 -8.96 -34.48 37.00
C PRO A 70 -8.29 -35.78 37.54
N GLN A 71 -7.66 -36.66 36.74
CA GLN A 71 -6.62 -37.58 37.29
C GLN A 71 -5.52 -37.95 36.27
N THR A 72 -4.28 -37.60 36.63
CA THR A 72 -2.98 -38.12 36.16
C THR A 72 -2.41 -38.91 37.35
N PRO A 73 -1.78 -40.11 37.20
CA PRO A 73 -0.31 -40.14 36.99
C PRO A 73 0.29 -41.34 36.20
N ALA A 74 1.32 -40.99 35.41
CA ALA A 74 2.62 -41.66 35.18
C ALA A 74 2.73 -43.20 35.02
N GLN A 75 3.27 -43.68 33.88
CA GLN A 75 4.62 -44.31 33.76
C GLN A 75 4.94 -44.74 32.31
N GLU A 76 6.21 -44.57 31.92
CA GLU A 76 6.89 -44.83 30.63
C GLU A 76 7.05 -46.35 30.28
N PRO A 77 7.89 -46.74 29.28
CA PRO A 77 7.75 -46.54 27.83
C PRO A 77 7.87 -47.88 27.05
N ILE A 78 7.53 -47.92 25.76
CA ILE A 78 8.12 -48.93 24.87
C ILE A 78 8.48 -48.36 23.50
N VAL A 79 9.73 -48.68 23.16
CA VAL A 79 10.64 -48.25 22.12
C VAL A 79 10.21 -48.73 20.73
N SER A 80 10.57 -48.00 19.67
CA SER A 80 11.35 -48.55 18.53
C SER A 80 11.73 -47.49 17.49
N ALA A 81 13.03 -47.19 17.44
CA ALA A 81 13.83 -46.76 16.29
C ALA A 81 15.31 -47.01 16.67
N PRO A 82 16.32 -46.90 15.78
CA PRO A 82 16.50 -47.36 14.39
C PRO A 82 17.73 -48.32 14.32
N SER A 83 18.19 -48.75 13.14
CA SER A 83 19.54 -49.34 13.02
C SER A 83 20.18 -49.17 11.64
N ALA A 84 21.39 -48.62 11.66
CA ALA A 84 22.51 -48.76 10.73
C ALA A 84 23.78 -48.84 11.61
N PRO A 85 25.02 -48.97 11.09
CA PRO A 85 25.63 -49.91 10.13
C PRO A 85 26.80 -50.71 10.80
N SER A 86 27.55 -51.56 10.07
CA SER A 86 28.97 -51.82 10.43
C SER A 86 29.79 -52.40 9.26
N ALA A 87 30.98 -51.85 9.08
CA ALA A 87 32.04 -52.25 8.15
C ALA A 87 33.10 -53.14 8.83
N SER A 88 33.89 -53.91 8.05
CA SER A 88 35.33 -54.17 8.22
C SER A 88 35.90 -55.11 7.13
N GLU A 89 37.20 -54.98 6.85
CA GLU A 89 37.97 -55.21 5.59
C GLU A 89 38.91 -56.48 5.67
N PRO A 90 40.00 -56.67 4.86
CA PRO A 90 40.25 -57.58 3.69
C PRO A 90 41.32 -58.71 3.96
N PRO A 91 42.23 -59.19 3.05
CA PRO A 91 42.32 -59.39 1.57
C PRO A 91 42.72 -60.86 1.14
N VAL A 92 42.92 -61.14 -0.17
CA VAL A 92 44.02 -61.97 -0.81
C VAL A 92 43.64 -62.51 -2.22
N GLU A 93 44.60 -62.44 -3.15
CA GLU A 93 44.62 -62.76 -4.59
C GLU A 93 45.14 -64.22 -4.88
N PRO A 94 45.49 -64.62 -6.13
CA PRO A 94 44.76 -65.45 -7.13
C PRO A 94 45.21 -66.95 -7.19
N PRO A 95 44.68 -67.79 -8.11
CA PRO A 95 45.45 -68.09 -9.35
C PRO A 95 44.61 -68.45 -10.61
N VAL A 96 45.29 -68.45 -11.76
CA VAL A 96 44.90 -69.07 -13.06
C VAL A 96 45.94 -70.18 -13.32
N PRO A 97 45.62 -71.41 -13.81
CA PRO A 97 45.59 -71.65 -15.26
C PRO A 97 44.74 -72.84 -15.82
N THR A 98 44.59 -72.81 -17.16
CA THR A 98 44.59 -73.93 -18.14
C THR A 98 43.41 -74.90 -18.33
N SER A 99 42.89 -74.86 -19.57
CA SER A 99 42.82 -75.95 -20.57
C SER A 99 41.68 -76.99 -20.50
N ASN A 100 40.77 -76.93 -21.49
CA ASN A 100 40.58 -78.00 -22.51
C ASN A 100 39.46 -77.64 -23.52
N GLU A 101 39.86 -77.44 -24.76
CA GLU A 101 39.12 -77.70 -26.01
C GLU A 101 39.49 -79.16 -26.45
N PRO A 102 38.76 -79.94 -27.31
CA PRO A 102 37.67 -79.62 -28.24
C PRO A 102 36.43 -80.55 -28.21
N ALA A 103 35.32 -80.03 -28.73
CA ALA A 103 34.48 -80.78 -29.67
C ALA A 103 33.69 -79.81 -30.57
N SER A 104 34.02 -79.81 -31.85
CA SER A 104 33.19 -79.36 -32.96
C SER A 104 33.47 -80.31 -34.14
N PRO A 105 32.58 -80.46 -35.15
CA PRO A 105 31.58 -79.48 -35.57
C PRO A 105 30.19 -80.05 -35.92
N SER A 106 29.19 -79.18 -36.02
CA SER A 106 28.10 -79.38 -36.98
C SER A 106 27.79 -78.05 -37.66
N THR A 107 27.89 -78.12 -38.97
CA THR A 107 27.97 -77.06 -39.96
C THR A 107 26.68 -76.25 -40.06
N THR A 108 26.76 -74.93 -39.91
CA THR A 108 25.78 -73.98 -40.46
C THR A 108 26.54 -72.91 -41.25
N ALA A 109 26.02 -72.57 -42.43
CA ALA A 109 26.65 -71.75 -43.46
C ALA A 109 27.15 -70.37 -42.96
N PRO A 110 28.21 -69.80 -43.56
CA PRO A 110 28.72 -68.49 -43.17
C PRO A 110 27.73 -67.40 -43.61
N SER A 111 27.09 -66.71 -42.64
CA SER A 111 26.58 -65.37 -42.89
C SER A 111 27.78 -64.44 -42.94
N THR A 112 28.05 -63.86 -44.11
CA THR A 112 29.05 -62.82 -44.31
C THR A 112 28.94 -61.72 -43.24
N PRO A 113 30.05 -61.21 -42.67
CA PRO A 113 30.01 -60.03 -41.83
C PRO A 113 29.49 -58.86 -42.68
N ARG A 114 28.41 -58.19 -42.25
CA ARG A 114 28.10 -56.86 -42.79
C ARG A 114 29.16 -55.92 -42.27
N THR A 115 30.14 -55.61 -43.11
CA THR A 115 30.99 -54.44 -42.96
C THR A 115 30.07 -53.24 -42.68
N PRO A 116 30.31 -52.40 -41.66
CA PRO A 116 29.57 -51.14 -41.56
C PRO A 116 29.83 -50.38 -42.86
N SER A 117 28.77 -50.11 -43.63
CA SER A 117 28.85 -49.20 -44.76
C SER A 117 29.43 -47.90 -44.22
N ARG A 118 30.66 -47.58 -44.60
CA ARG A 118 31.27 -46.29 -44.27
C ARG A 118 30.44 -45.25 -45.01
N MET A 119 29.49 -44.60 -44.32
CA MET A 119 28.84 -43.39 -44.82
C MET A 119 29.95 -42.44 -45.29
N ALA A 120 29.81 -41.93 -46.51
CA ALA A 120 30.74 -40.91 -46.98
C ALA A 120 30.56 -39.66 -46.11
N ALA A 121 31.66 -38.96 -45.81
CA ALA A 121 31.56 -37.60 -45.28
C ALA A 121 30.76 -36.77 -46.28
N ALA A 122 29.75 -36.03 -45.81
CA ALA A 122 28.89 -35.25 -46.70
C ALA A 122 29.71 -34.21 -47.47
N THR A 123 29.39 -34.03 -48.75
CA THR A 123 29.88 -32.88 -49.54
C THR A 123 29.01 -31.63 -49.35
N GLY A 124 27.81 -31.82 -48.80
CA GLY A 124 26.90 -30.75 -48.45
C GLY A 124 27.16 -30.17 -47.06
N THR A 125 26.59 -29.00 -46.81
CA THR A 125 26.58 -28.33 -45.50
C THR A 125 25.15 -28.16 -45.03
N VAL A 126 24.98 -28.00 -43.72
CA VAL A 126 23.69 -27.67 -43.10
C VAL A 126 23.87 -26.38 -42.30
N SER A 127 23.02 -25.40 -42.52
CA SER A 127 22.84 -24.25 -41.62
C SER A 127 21.51 -24.35 -40.88
N ILE A 128 21.44 -23.73 -39.70
CA ILE A 128 20.19 -23.53 -38.98
C ILE A 128 19.86 -22.05 -39.07
N ASP A 129 18.72 -21.72 -39.68
CA ASP A 129 18.13 -20.38 -39.64
C ASP A 129 17.17 -20.26 -38.45
N GLY A 130 17.04 -19.05 -37.90
CA GLY A 130 16.23 -18.75 -36.72
C GLY A 130 17.04 -18.48 -35.46
N ASN A 131 16.43 -17.80 -34.48
CA ASN A 131 17.10 -17.44 -33.24
C ASN A 131 17.06 -18.61 -32.24
N ALA A 132 18.19 -18.86 -31.58
CA ALA A 132 18.32 -19.86 -30.52
C ALA A 132 17.66 -19.37 -29.21
N SER A 133 16.34 -19.13 -29.25
CA SER A 133 15.56 -18.65 -28.11
C SER A 133 14.23 -19.36 -27.99
N VAL A 134 13.75 -19.54 -26.76
CA VAL A 134 12.45 -20.16 -26.47
C VAL A 134 11.32 -19.49 -27.26
N GLY A 135 10.45 -20.30 -27.86
CA GLY A 135 9.32 -19.85 -28.69
C GLY A 135 9.69 -19.53 -30.14
N SER A 136 10.97 -19.48 -30.48
CA SER A 136 11.44 -19.27 -31.87
C SER A 136 11.36 -20.55 -32.69
N THR A 137 11.20 -20.41 -34.01
CA THR A 137 11.25 -21.52 -34.96
C THR A 137 12.64 -21.58 -35.58
N LEU A 138 13.30 -22.73 -35.44
CA LEU A 138 14.54 -23.08 -36.13
C LEU A 138 14.22 -23.82 -37.42
N THR A 139 14.96 -23.54 -38.49
CA THR A 139 14.79 -24.16 -39.81
C THR A 139 16.12 -24.73 -40.29
N ALA A 140 16.13 -26.02 -40.65
CA ALA A 140 17.31 -26.65 -41.23
C ALA A 140 17.40 -26.34 -42.74
N GLU A 141 18.54 -25.79 -43.14
CA GLU A 141 18.84 -25.39 -44.51
C GLU A 141 20.02 -26.20 -45.06
N PRO A 142 19.75 -27.37 -45.69
CA PRO A 142 20.78 -28.18 -46.32
C PRO A 142 21.16 -27.60 -47.70
N THR A 143 22.46 -27.54 -48.00
CA THR A 143 22.98 -27.12 -49.31
C THR A 143 24.12 -28.03 -49.78
N GLY A 144 24.28 -28.24 -51.09
CA GLY A 144 25.44 -28.96 -51.64
C GLY A 144 25.45 -30.49 -51.51
N PHE A 145 24.36 -31.12 -51.03
CA PHE A 145 24.21 -32.58 -51.02
C PHE A 145 24.16 -33.14 -52.45
N THR A 146 24.78 -34.31 -52.67
CA THR A 146 24.88 -34.89 -54.01
C THR A 146 23.56 -35.53 -54.43
N ALA A 147 22.96 -35.02 -55.52
CA ALA A 147 21.77 -35.58 -56.18
C ALA A 147 20.70 -36.15 -55.21
N PRO A 148 20.21 -35.34 -54.24
CA PRO A 148 19.39 -35.87 -53.17
C PRO A 148 18.08 -36.43 -53.71
N THR A 149 17.76 -37.68 -53.38
CA THR A 149 16.45 -38.28 -53.71
C THR A 149 15.44 -37.97 -52.62
N SER A 150 15.86 -38.07 -51.36
CA SER A 150 15.09 -37.65 -50.19
C SER A 150 16.03 -37.22 -49.06
N LEU A 151 15.66 -36.12 -48.40
CA LEU A 151 16.33 -35.63 -47.20
C LEU A 151 15.46 -35.93 -45.98
N SER A 152 16.07 -36.51 -44.94
CA SER A 152 15.45 -36.68 -43.63
C SER A 152 16.15 -35.81 -42.60
N PHE A 153 15.39 -35.26 -41.67
CA PHE A 153 15.86 -34.39 -40.61
C PHE A 153 15.68 -35.10 -39.27
N GLU A 154 16.61 -34.91 -38.36
CA GLU A 154 16.51 -35.35 -36.99
C GLU A 154 17.04 -34.25 -36.07
N TRP A 155 16.12 -33.56 -35.41
CA TRP A 155 16.45 -32.56 -34.39
C TRP A 155 16.69 -33.26 -33.07
N SER A 156 17.75 -32.89 -32.37
CA SER A 156 18.05 -33.35 -31.03
C SER A 156 18.33 -32.17 -30.09
N VAL A 157 17.90 -32.29 -28.83
CA VAL A 157 18.17 -31.28 -27.79
C VAL A 157 18.91 -31.98 -26.67
N GLY A 158 20.14 -31.53 -26.38
CA GLY A 158 21.01 -32.22 -25.42
C GLY A 158 21.25 -33.69 -25.77
N GLY A 159 21.26 -34.03 -27.06
CA GLY A 159 21.48 -35.40 -27.58
C GLY A 159 20.25 -36.31 -27.60
N VAL A 160 19.06 -35.82 -27.21
CA VAL A 160 17.80 -36.59 -27.30
C VAL A 160 16.99 -36.12 -28.50
N ALA A 161 16.58 -37.04 -29.37
CA ALA A 161 15.77 -36.71 -30.54
C ALA A 161 14.38 -36.16 -30.14
N VAL A 162 13.98 -35.03 -30.74
CA VAL A 162 12.75 -34.30 -30.41
C VAL A 162 11.81 -34.06 -31.59
N SER A 163 12.32 -34.10 -32.83
CA SER A 163 11.54 -33.85 -34.05
C SER A 163 12.25 -34.43 -35.27
N GLN A 164 11.47 -34.79 -36.29
CA GLN A 164 11.98 -35.20 -37.61
C GLN A 164 11.52 -34.27 -38.74
N ALA A 165 10.88 -33.16 -38.41
CA ALA A 165 10.47 -32.15 -39.38
C ALA A 165 11.67 -31.29 -39.81
N GLN A 166 11.55 -30.60 -40.94
CA GLN A 166 12.56 -29.63 -41.37
C GLN A 166 12.70 -28.45 -40.39
N THR A 167 11.64 -28.15 -39.65
CA THR A 167 11.59 -27.08 -38.66
C THR A 167 11.42 -27.63 -37.23
N TYR A 168 11.87 -26.84 -36.26
CA TYR A 168 11.72 -27.12 -34.84
C TYR A 168 11.34 -25.85 -34.07
N VAL A 169 10.24 -25.88 -33.33
CA VAL A 169 9.88 -24.80 -32.40
C VAL A 169 10.55 -25.05 -31.06
N VAL A 170 11.40 -24.12 -30.64
CA VAL A 170 12.14 -24.21 -29.37
C VAL A 170 11.18 -24.10 -28.20
N LYS A 171 11.23 -25.08 -27.30
CA LYS A 171 10.34 -25.17 -26.13
C LYS A 171 11.03 -24.57 -24.90
N ALA A 172 10.25 -24.18 -23.89
CA ALA A 172 10.80 -23.67 -22.63
C ALA A 172 11.76 -24.68 -21.95
N ALA A 173 11.47 -25.98 -22.07
CA ALA A 173 12.32 -27.05 -21.54
C ALA A 173 13.68 -27.20 -22.23
N ASP A 174 13.89 -26.49 -23.35
CA ASP A 174 15.15 -26.49 -24.11
C ASP A 174 16.13 -25.41 -23.61
N GLY A 175 15.69 -24.51 -22.70
CA GLY A 175 16.50 -23.44 -22.16
C GLY A 175 17.87 -23.89 -21.64
N GLY A 176 18.93 -23.18 -22.06
CA GLY A 176 20.32 -23.49 -21.73
C GLY A 176 20.93 -24.67 -22.48
N LYS A 177 20.15 -25.44 -23.26
CA LYS A 177 20.65 -26.58 -24.05
C LYS A 177 21.06 -26.14 -25.45
N VAL A 178 21.89 -26.94 -26.10
CA VAL A 178 22.18 -26.82 -27.53
C VAL A 178 21.19 -27.68 -28.30
N VAL A 179 20.63 -27.11 -29.38
CA VAL A 179 19.81 -27.83 -30.34
C VAL A 179 20.71 -28.19 -31.52
N SER A 180 20.69 -29.45 -31.93
CA SER A 180 21.36 -29.93 -33.12
C SER A 180 20.36 -30.50 -34.11
N VAL A 181 20.69 -30.44 -35.40
CA VAL A 181 19.96 -31.13 -36.45
C VAL A 181 20.93 -31.96 -37.27
N THR A 182 20.58 -33.22 -37.50
CA THR A 182 21.27 -34.10 -38.44
C THR A 182 20.40 -34.24 -39.68
N VAL A 183 20.97 -33.94 -40.85
CA VAL A 183 20.31 -34.11 -42.14
C VAL A 183 20.96 -35.28 -42.86
N THR A 184 20.15 -36.28 -43.22
CA THR A 184 20.59 -37.47 -43.97
C THR A 184 20.02 -37.46 -45.38
N ASN A 185 20.91 -37.55 -46.37
CA ASN A 185 20.56 -37.78 -47.77
C ASN A 185 20.44 -39.27 -48.04
N THR A 186 19.32 -39.66 -48.64
CA THR A 186 19.04 -41.04 -49.04
C THR A 186 18.91 -41.15 -50.56
N GLN A 187 19.57 -42.14 -51.14
CA GLN A 187 19.54 -42.45 -52.56
C GLN A 187 19.24 -43.94 -52.76
N GLY A 188 18.21 -44.26 -53.55
CA GLY A 188 17.79 -45.64 -53.78
C GLY A 188 17.40 -46.39 -52.49
N GLY A 189 16.93 -45.68 -51.47
CA GLY A 189 16.54 -46.24 -50.16
C GLY A 189 17.71 -46.47 -49.18
N LEU A 190 18.93 -46.01 -49.51
CA LEU A 190 20.11 -46.13 -48.66
C LEU A 190 20.62 -44.74 -48.25
N ALA A 191 21.03 -44.57 -46.99
CA ALA A 191 21.71 -43.36 -46.53
C ALA A 191 23.10 -43.27 -47.17
N VAL A 192 23.36 -42.18 -47.88
CA VAL A 192 24.61 -41.98 -48.65
C VAL A 192 25.48 -40.85 -48.11
N GLU A 193 24.88 -39.80 -47.55
CA GLU A 193 25.56 -38.64 -46.95
C GLU A 193 24.79 -38.19 -45.71
N SER A 194 25.49 -37.70 -44.68
CA SER A 194 24.88 -37.06 -43.52
C SER A 194 25.76 -35.96 -42.99
N GLU A 195 25.14 -34.86 -42.59
CA GLU A 195 25.82 -33.71 -41.98
C GLU A 195 24.99 -33.19 -40.81
N SER A 196 25.62 -32.51 -39.86
CA SER A 196 24.93 -31.93 -38.70
C SER A 196 25.29 -30.47 -38.50
N ALA A 197 24.36 -29.73 -37.91
CA ALA A 197 24.56 -28.36 -37.46
C ALA A 197 24.04 -28.21 -36.03
N GLU A 198 24.58 -27.24 -35.29
CA GLU A 198 24.21 -26.97 -33.91
C GLU A 198 23.98 -25.47 -33.70
N THR A 199 23.07 -25.13 -32.79
CA THR A 199 22.84 -23.75 -32.35
C THR A 199 23.81 -23.35 -31.24
N ALA A 200 23.82 -22.06 -30.88
CA ALA A 200 24.25 -21.66 -29.54
C ALA A 200 23.29 -22.24 -28.48
N ALA A 201 23.67 -22.14 -27.20
CA ALA A 201 22.76 -22.50 -26.12
C ALA A 201 21.47 -21.66 -26.17
N ILE A 202 20.31 -22.30 -26.03
CA ILE A 202 19.01 -21.64 -26.08
C ILE A 202 18.89 -20.62 -24.95
N THR A 203 18.50 -19.39 -25.30
CA THR A 203 18.20 -18.32 -24.35
C THR A 203 16.71 -18.14 -24.13
N GLN A 204 16.34 -17.49 -23.02
CA GLN A 204 14.97 -17.07 -22.75
C GLN A 204 15.02 -15.73 -22.02
N ALA A 205 14.28 -14.74 -22.53
CA ALA A 205 14.13 -13.46 -21.85
C ALA A 205 13.56 -13.68 -20.43
N PRO A 206 14.01 -12.91 -19.44
CA PRO A 206 13.46 -13.00 -18.11
C PRO A 206 11.99 -12.54 -18.13
N ALA A 207 11.14 -13.20 -17.35
CA ALA A 207 9.75 -12.83 -17.13
C ALA A 207 9.34 -13.18 -15.69
N PHE A 208 8.61 -12.30 -15.02
CA PHE A 208 7.94 -12.63 -13.76
C PHE A 208 6.74 -13.54 -14.03
N VAL A 209 6.53 -14.52 -13.15
CA VAL A 209 5.49 -15.53 -13.32
C VAL A 209 4.77 -15.84 -12.01
N ASP A 210 3.54 -16.35 -12.11
CA ASP A 210 2.80 -16.89 -10.98
C ASP A 210 3.32 -18.27 -10.55
N GLU A 211 2.66 -18.86 -9.55
CA GLU A 211 2.97 -20.21 -9.06
C GLU A 211 2.86 -21.32 -10.12
N ASN A 212 2.08 -21.08 -11.18
CA ASN A 212 1.87 -21.99 -12.30
C ASN A 212 2.82 -21.73 -13.48
N GLY A 213 3.71 -20.74 -13.36
CA GLY A 213 4.63 -20.34 -14.42
C GLY A 213 4.00 -19.47 -15.51
N LYS A 214 2.79 -18.95 -15.29
CA LYS A 214 2.14 -18.02 -16.22
C LYS A 214 2.72 -16.62 -16.04
N PRO A 215 3.05 -15.89 -17.12
CA PRO A 215 3.55 -14.52 -17.03
C PRO A 215 2.61 -13.60 -16.24
N ILE A 216 3.20 -12.82 -15.33
CA ILE A 216 2.54 -11.71 -14.64
C ILE A 216 2.91 -10.43 -15.38
N THR A 217 1.89 -9.65 -15.77
CA THR A 217 2.08 -8.35 -16.43
C THR A 217 2.03 -7.19 -15.45
N ALA A 218 1.32 -7.34 -14.32
CA ALA A 218 1.28 -6.36 -13.25
C ALA A 218 2.70 -5.97 -12.81
N GLY A 219 2.96 -4.68 -12.82
CA GLY A 219 4.20 -3.98 -12.50
C GLY A 219 5.24 -3.97 -13.62
N THR A 220 4.96 -4.57 -14.79
CA THR A 220 6.00 -4.83 -15.82
C THR A 220 5.78 -4.16 -17.17
N THR A 221 4.59 -3.61 -17.45
CA THR A 221 4.22 -3.17 -18.80
C THR A 221 3.82 -1.70 -18.93
N ASP A 222 3.19 -1.09 -17.92
CA ASP A 222 2.67 0.28 -17.99
C ASP A 222 2.87 1.02 -16.66
N ASP A 223 3.09 2.34 -16.72
CA ASP A 223 3.12 3.21 -15.54
C ASP A 223 1.74 3.19 -14.84
N GLY A 224 1.69 2.72 -13.59
CA GLY A 224 0.49 2.71 -12.74
C GLY A 224 -0.30 1.39 -12.69
N ASP A 225 0.19 0.30 -13.29
CA ASP A 225 -0.36 -1.06 -13.13
C ASP A 225 0.51 -1.85 -12.15
N ASP A 226 0.70 -1.40 -10.92
CA ASP A 226 1.63 -2.04 -9.97
C ASP A 226 1.19 -3.46 -9.57
N LEU A 227 2.17 -4.31 -9.23
CA LEU A 227 1.86 -5.56 -8.53
C LEU A 227 1.41 -5.25 -7.11
N VAL A 228 0.12 -5.41 -6.84
CA VAL A 228 -0.45 -5.25 -5.50
C VAL A 228 -0.18 -6.48 -4.64
N ILE A 229 0.34 -6.25 -3.43
CA ILE A 229 0.52 -7.24 -2.38
C ILE A 229 -0.17 -6.71 -1.12
N ASP A 230 -1.18 -7.42 -0.63
CA ASP A 230 -1.86 -7.07 0.61
C ASP A 230 -1.23 -7.77 1.82
N ALA A 231 -1.06 -7.03 2.90
CA ALA A 231 -0.69 -7.53 4.22
C ALA A 231 -1.51 -6.82 5.31
N THR A 232 -1.41 -7.33 6.53
CA THR A 232 -2.10 -6.76 7.70
C THR A 232 -1.08 -6.46 8.77
N ALA A 233 -1.20 -5.30 9.42
CA ALA A 233 -0.31 -4.88 10.48
C ALA A 233 -0.26 -5.92 11.60
N GLY A 234 0.94 -6.28 12.04
CA GLY A 234 1.21 -7.31 13.05
C GLY A 234 1.22 -8.76 12.53
N ASP A 235 0.60 -9.03 11.37
CA ASP A 235 0.59 -10.38 10.80
C ASP A 235 1.89 -10.68 10.03
N ALA A 236 2.34 -11.93 10.12
CA ALA A 236 3.46 -12.40 9.32
C ALA A 236 2.97 -12.73 7.90
N PHE A 237 3.66 -12.22 6.89
CA PHE A 237 3.38 -12.51 5.49
C PHE A 237 4.63 -12.98 4.73
N SER A 238 4.38 -13.62 3.58
CA SER A 238 5.43 -14.05 2.66
C SER A 238 4.91 -14.03 1.23
N TYR A 239 5.61 -13.32 0.36
CA TYR A 239 5.41 -13.32 -1.09
C TYR A 239 6.68 -13.80 -1.78
N THR A 240 6.55 -14.55 -2.87
CA THR A 240 7.73 -15.04 -3.62
C THR A 240 7.66 -14.57 -5.06
N PHE A 241 8.61 -13.72 -5.44
CA PHE A 241 8.85 -13.32 -6.81
C PHE A 241 9.44 -14.51 -7.57
N ARG A 242 8.68 -15.02 -8.54
CA ARG A 242 9.11 -16.14 -9.39
C ARG A 242 9.43 -15.62 -10.77
N THR A 243 10.45 -16.21 -11.38
CA THR A 243 10.88 -15.82 -12.72
C THR A 243 11.18 -17.04 -13.57
N VAL A 244 10.89 -16.91 -14.86
CA VAL A 244 11.45 -17.76 -15.91
C VAL A 244 12.50 -16.98 -16.68
N GLY A 245 13.41 -17.67 -17.35
CA GLY A 245 14.48 -17.06 -18.14
C GLY A 245 15.72 -17.94 -18.21
N TYR A 246 16.52 -17.75 -19.25
CA TYR A 246 17.79 -18.43 -19.46
C TYR A 246 18.84 -17.48 -20.05
N PRO A 247 20.02 -17.31 -19.39
CA PRO A 247 20.45 -17.92 -18.12
C PRO A 247 19.50 -17.68 -16.94
N LYS A 248 19.61 -18.48 -15.86
CA LYS A 248 18.71 -18.33 -14.70
C LYS A 248 18.71 -16.88 -14.22
N PRO A 249 17.55 -16.19 -14.14
CA PRO A 249 17.52 -14.81 -13.70
C PRO A 249 18.01 -14.64 -12.26
N THR A 250 18.74 -13.55 -12.01
CA THR A 250 19.06 -13.08 -10.66
C THR A 250 18.12 -11.96 -10.28
N LEU A 251 17.63 -11.99 -9.03
CA LEU A 251 16.71 -10.99 -8.50
C LEU A 251 17.44 -9.94 -7.66
N ALA A 252 16.93 -8.71 -7.66
CA ALA A 252 17.40 -7.64 -6.77
C ALA A 252 16.28 -6.61 -6.53
N LEU A 253 16.27 -5.98 -5.35
CA LEU A 253 15.43 -4.80 -5.11
C LEU A 253 15.92 -3.63 -5.96
N ALA A 254 14.99 -2.78 -6.36
CA ALA A 254 15.21 -1.53 -7.06
C ALA A 254 14.25 -0.45 -6.54
N PHE A 255 14.58 0.82 -6.82
CA PHE A 255 13.70 1.94 -6.51
C PHE A 255 12.46 1.90 -7.40
N TYR A 256 11.33 2.36 -6.86
CA TYR A 256 10.08 2.48 -7.61
C TYR A 256 10.18 3.54 -8.72
N TYR A 257 10.81 4.68 -8.43
CA TYR A 257 11.10 5.72 -9.42
C TYR A 257 12.58 5.69 -9.82
N THR A 258 12.85 5.54 -11.13
CA THR A 258 14.21 5.49 -11.69
C THR A 258 14.72 6.82 -12.23
N ASP A 259 13.83 7.82 -12.35
CA ASP A 259 14.10 9.01 -13.17
C ASP A 259 14.70 10.18 -12.37
N ASP A 260 14.70 10.09 -11.04
CA ASP A 260 15.15 11.13 -10.11
C ASP A 260 16.33 10.62 -9.26
N GLU A 261 17.49 10.39 -9.91
CA GLU A 261 18.72 9.95 -9.23
C GLU A 261 19.16 10.91 -8.10
N ASP A 262 18.78 12.20 -8.18
CA ASP A 262 19.09 13.22 -7.18
C ASP A 262 18.27 13.05 -5.86
N ASP A 263 17.12 12.36 -5.88
CA ASP A 263 16.23 12.23 -4.72
C ASP A 263 16.57 11.02 -3.82
N ASN A 264 17.45 10.12 -4.28
CA ASN A 264 17.82 8.87 -3.58
C ASN A 264 19.23 8.93 -2.95
N GLU A 265 19.83 10.11 -2.80
CA GLU A 265 21.21 10.26 -2.32
C GLU A 265 21.39 9.65 -0.90
N GLY A 266 22.10 8.52 -0.83
CA GLY A 266 22.40 7.82 0.43
C GLY A 266 21.37 6.79 0.88
N ALA A 267 20.23 6.66 0.18
CA ALA A 267 19.23 5.61 0.43
C ALA A 267 19.53 4.36 -0.42
N THR A 268 19.10 3.20 0.08
CA THR A 268 19.10 1.93 -0.65
C THR A 268 17.66 1.49 -0.92
N PRO A 269 17.40 0.67 -1.96
CA PRO A 269 16.06 0.15 -2.20
C PRO A 269 15.44 -0.59 -1.00
N ALA A 270 16.26 -1.16 -0.13
CA ALA A 270 15.80 -1.86 1.07
C ALA A 270 15.22 -0.89 2.13
N ASP A 271 15.61 0.39 2.12
CA ASP A 271 15.11 1.39 3.07
C ASP A 271 13.63 1.78 2.82
N TYR A 272 13.11 1.41 1.64
CA TYR A 272 11.71 1.62 1.24
C TYR A 272 10.80 0.44 1.60
N LEU A 273 11.35 -0.64 2.16
CA LEU A 273 10.54 -1.71 2.71
C LEU A 273 9.98 -1.33 4.09
N PRO A 274 8.83 -1.91 4.50
CA PRO A 274 8.35 -1.79 5.86
C PRO A 274 9.39 -2.26 6.87
N GLU A 275 9.42 -1.63 8.06
CA GLU A 275 10.27 -2.10 9.14
C GLU A 275 9.86 -3.54 9.51
N GLY A 276 10.84 -4.44 9.66
CA GLY A 276 10.59 -5.86 9.95
C GLY A 276 10.30 -6.73 8.72
N VAL A 277 10.26 -6.15 7.51
CA VAL A 277 10.15 -6.86 6.23
C VAL A 277 11.50 -6.92 5.53
N SER A 278 11.81 -8.07 4.90
CA SER A 278 13.06 -8.28 4.19
C SER A 278 12.86 -9.04 2.89
N PHE A 279 13.75 -8.81 1.93
CA PHE A 279 13.80 -9.50 0.65
C PHE A 279 15.07 -10.34 0.54
N ASP A 280 14.93 -11.63 0.27
CA ASP A 280 16.03 -12.53 -0.05
C ASP A 280 16.17 -12.68 -1.58
N PRO A 281 17.20 -12.07 -2.21
CA PRO A 281 17.39 -12.14 -3.67
C PRO A 281 17.76 -13.53 -4.18
N SER A 282 18.22 -14.44 -3.32
CA SER A 282 18.60 -15.80 -3.72
C SER A 282 17.39 -16.71 -3.92
N THR A 283 16.32 -16.45 -3.18
CA THR A 283 15.06 -17.20 -3.21
C THR A 283 13.91 -16.41 -3.84
N GLY A 284 14.04 -15.08 -3.94
CA GLY A 284 12.98 -14.18 -4.38
C GLY A 284 11.90 -13.96 -3.34
N VAL A 285 12.15 -14.31 -2.07
CA VAL A 285 11.14 -14.24 -1.01
C VAL A 285 11.18 -12.86 -0.33
N LEU A 286 10.05 -12.16 -0.37
CA LEU A 286 9.74 -11.01 0.47
C LEU A 286 8.94 -11.52 1.67
N SER A 287 9.44 -11.34 2.89
CA SER A 287 8.76 -11.84 4.08
C SER A 287 9.09 -11.05 5.33
N GLY A 288 8.19 -11.11 6.30
CA GLY A 288 8.34 -10.45 7.59
C GLY A 288 6.98 -10.10 8.20
N SER A 289 7.01 -9.14 9.11
CA SER A 289 5.83 -8.54 9.74
C SER A 289 6.18 -7.10 10.09
N THR A 290 5.24 -6.18 9.87
CA THR A 290 5.35 -4.77 10.28
C THR A 290 4.15 -4.41 11.16
N GLU A 291 4.36 -3.57 12.17
CA GLU A 291 3.27 -3.02 13.00
C GLU A 291 2.67 -1.74 12.39
N GLU A 292 3.30 -1.19 11.35
CA GLU A 292 2.91 0.06 10.68
C GLU A 292 1.99 -0.24 9.49
N ALA A 293 0.76 0.27 9.52
CA ALA A 293 -0.15 0.26 8.39
C ALA A 293 0.19 1.43 7.46
N SER A 294 0.54 1.12 6.21
CA SER A 294 0.91 2.10 5.19
C SER A 294 1.03 1.43 3.83
N ASP A 295 1.18 2.26 2.80
CA ASP A 295 1.52 1.82 1.46
C ASP A 295 3.03 1.95 1.21
N TYR A 296 3.63 0.90 0.68
CA TYR A 296 5.07 0.83 0.42
C TYR A 296 5.33 0.53 -1.05
N PHE A 297 5.99 1.48 -1.71
CA PHE A 297 6.28 1.42 -3.14
C PHE A 297 7.75 1.08 -3.38
N PHE A 298 8.01 -0.03 -4.08
CA PHE A 298 9.35 -0.45 -4.47
C PHE A 298 9.32 -1.24 -5.78
N ALA A 299 10.47 -1.68 -6.26
CA ALA A 299 10.53 -2.54 -7.42
C ALA A 299 11.45 -3.75 -7.20
N VAL A 300 11.21 -4.81 -7.98
CA VAL A 300 12.08 -5.98 -8.08
C VAL A 300 12.54 -6.11 -9.53
N THR A 301 13.84 -6.27 -9.72
CA THR A 301 14.44 -6.52 -11.03
C THR A 301 14.77 -7.99 -11.20
N ALA A 302 14.57 -8.52 -12.39
CA ALA A 302 15.02 -9.84 -12.81
C ALA A 302 15.98 -9.71 -13.99
N THR A 303 17.24 -10.07 -13.78
CA THR A 303 18.30 -9.94 -14.79
C THR A 303 18.74 -11.31 -15.29
N SER A 304 18.65 -11.54 -16.60
CA SER A 304 19.14 -12.73 -17.29
C SER A 304 20.08 -12.31 -18.42
N GLY A 305 21.39 -12.61 -18.25
CA GLY A 305 22.41 -12.16 -19.18
C GLY A 305 22.50 -10.63 -19.23
N THR A 306 22.19 -10.05 -20.39
CA THR A 306 22.17 -8.58 -20.60
C THR A 306 20.77 -7.98 -20.58
N THR A 307 19.75 -8.79 -20.31
CA THR A 307 18.36 -8.35 -20.29
C THR A 307 17.89 -8.26 -18.86
N THR A 308 17.31 -7.12 -18.51
CA THR A 308 16.68 -6.86 -17.22
C THR A 308 15.24 -6.47 -17.45
N ILE A 309 14.35 -7.02 -16.64
CA ILE A 309 12.97 -6.54 -16.50
C ILE A 309 12.77 -6.07 -15.08
N THR A 310 11.86 -5.12 -14.90
CA THR A 310 11.48 -4.54 -13.61
C THR A 310 10.01 -4.84 -13.37
N GLN A 311 9.68 -5.17 -12.12
CA GLN A 311 8.31 -5.26 -11.63
C GLN A 311 8.15 -4.25 -10.50
N THR A 312 7.32 -3.22 -10.71
CA THR A 312 6.91 -2.29 -9.65
C THR A 312 5.88 -2.94 -8.75
N VAL A 313 5.94 -2.61 -7.46
CA VAL A 313 5.18 -3.26 -6.40
C VAL A 313 4.56 -2.19 -5.51
N ASP A 314 3.26 -2.38 -5.24
CA ASP A 314 2.50 -1.68 -4.22
C ASP A 314 2.21 -2.68 -3.10
N LEU A 315 2.88 -2.52 -1.97
CA LEU A 315 2.61 -3.31 -0.76
C LEU A 315 1.73 -2.49 0.17
N THR A 316 0.45 -2.84 0.21
CA THR A 316 -0.53 -2.24 1.11
C THR A 316 -0.60 -3.04 2.41
N VAL A 317 -0.21 -2.40 3.51
CA VAL A 317 -0.36 -2.96 4.85
C VAL A 317 -1.57 -2.30 5.50
N GLY A 318 -2.67 -3.03 5.59
CA GLY A 318 -3.89 -2.56 6.25
C GLY A 318 -3.81 -2.63 7.77
N ALA A 319 -4.48 -1.70 8.44
CA ALA A 319 -4.64 -1.74 9.89
C ALA A 319 -5.49 -2.93 10.35
N THR A 320 -5.30 -3.34 11.60
CA THR A 320 -6.17 -4.37 12.22
C THR A 320 -7.49 -3.77 12.70
N ALA A 321 -8.39 -4.60 13.24
CA ALA A 321 -9.66 -4.13 13.79
C ALA A 321 -9.45 -3.03 14.85
N PRO A 322 -10.34 -2.03 14.92
CA PRO A 322 -10.17 -0.91 15.84
C PRO A 322 -10.24 -1.39 17.29
N VAL A 323 -9.40 -0.80 18.15
CA VAL A 323 -9.38 -1.05 19.60
C VAL A 323 -9.57 0.23 20.42
N GLY A 324 -9.63 1.38 19.77
CA GLY A 324 -9.80 2.66 20.43
C GLY A 324 -10.01 3.81 19.44
N ILE A 325 -10.12 5.01 20.00
CA ILE A 325 -10.19 6.26 19.26
C ILE A 325 -9.03 7.16 19.69
N GLU A 326 -8.31 7.68 18.70
CA GLU A 326 -7.36 8.78 18.89
C GLU A 326 -8.06 10.08 18.53
N ALA A 327 -8.01 11.07 19.43
CA ALA A 327 -8.61 12.38 19.21
C ALA A 327 -7.52 13.45 19.05
N MET A 328 -7.80 14.47 18.25
CA MET A 328 -6.98 15.68 18.16
C MET A 328 -7.75 16.85 18.78
N ALA A 329 -7.04 17.73 19.50
CA ALA A 329 -7.56 19.00 19.95
C ALA A 329 -6.64 20.14 19.50
N VAL A 330 -7.19 21.24 18.98
CA VAL A 330 -6.42 22.41 18.53
C VAL A 330 -7.19 23.70 18.77
N ASP A 331 -6.50 24.81 19.02
CA ASP A 331 -7.16 26.13 19.06
C ASP A 331 -7.76 26.47 17.69
N ARG A 332 -9.06 26.79 17.70
CA ARG A 332 -9.82 27.03 16.47
C ARG A 332 -9.24 28.17 15.63
N GLN A 333 -8.88 29.27 16.26
CA GLN A 333 -8.43 30.45 15.53
C GLN A 333 -7.07 30.19 14.90
N GLN A 334 -6.14 29.63 15.67
CA GLN A 334 -4.80 29.27 15.19
C GLN A 334 -4.87 28.27 14.03
N PHE A 335 -5.72 27.24 14.12
CA PHE A 335 -5.86 26.25 13.06
C PHE A 335 -6.51 26.81 11.80
N ILE A 336 -7.51 27.69 11.94
CA ILE A 336 -8.09 28.38 10.78
C ILE A 336 -7.07 29.30 10.10
N ASP A 337 -6.24 29.99 10.87
CA ASP A 337 -5.18 30.85 10.32
C ASP A 337 -4.10 30.01 9.61
N PHE A 338 -3.79 28.83 10.14
CA PHE A 338 -2.96 27.84 9.44
C PHE A 338 -3.61 27.34 8.15
N ALA A 339 -4.87 26.90 8.18
CA ALA A 339 -5.56 26.42 6.98
C ALA A 339 -5.65 27.51 5.89
N LYS A 340 -5.84 28.78 6.29
CA LYS A 340 -5.85 29.93 5.38
C LYS A 340 -4.49 30.28 4.79
N SER A 341 -3.40 29.83 5.40
CA SER A 341 -2.05 30.02 4.86
C SER A 341 -1.82 29.31 3.52
N GLY A 342 -2.76 28.46 3.09
CA GLY A 342 -2.61 27.66 1.89
C GLY A 342 -1.69 26.45 2.10
N PHE A 343 -1.39 26.06 3.33
CA PHE A 343 -0.69 24.80 3.62
C PHE A 343 -1.65 23.80 4.28
N PRO A 344 -1.56 22.48 3.97
CA PRO A 344 -0.65 21.80 3.03
C PRO A 344 -0.99 21.90 1.53
N VAL A 345 -2.03 22.64 1.12
CA VAL A 345 -2.78 22.30 -0.10
C VAL A 345 -3.23 23.47 -1.00
N GLY A 346 -2.77 24.69 -0.73
CA GLY A 346 -2.90 25.87 -1.61
C GLY A 346 -4.32 26.42 -1.81
N TRP A 347 -5.36 25.85 -1.18
CA TRP A 347 -6.76 26.14 -1.54
C TRP A 347 -7.34 27.44 -0.98
N PHE A 348 -6.82 27.92 0.15
CA PHE A 348 -7.26 29.15 0.81
C PHE A 348 -6.25 30.29 0.69
N GLY A 349 -5.05 30.00 0.17
CA GLY A 349 -3.96 30.96 0.08
C GLY A 349 -4.24 32.02 -0.98
N ASP A 350 -4.05 33.28 -0.61
CA ASP A 350 -3.60 34.26 -1.58
C ASP A 350 -2.10 34.04 -1.86
N ASP A 351 -1.56 34.65 -2.92
CA ASP A 351 -0.11 34.63 -3.21
C ASP A 351 0.70 35.39 -2.12
N ALA A 352 0.08 35.76 -0.99
CA ALA A 352 0.75 36.46 0.09
C ALA A 352 1.52 35.48 0.96
N LYS A 353 2.57 36.03 1.58
CA LYS A 353 3.35 35.28 2.56
C LYS A 353 2.57 35.15 3.87
N HIS A 354 2.41 33.93 4.35
CA HIS A 354 1.84 33.61 5.65
C HIS A 354 2.92 32.96 6.51
N SER A 355 2.89 33.24 7.81
CA SER A 355 3.75 32.57 8.77
C SER A 355 3.08 32.58 10.12
N GLY A 356 3.20 31.49 10.86
CA GLY A 356 2.55 31.38 12.16
C GLY A 356 3.01 30.15 12.93
N ALA A 357 2.35 29.94 14.06
CA ALA A 357 2.54 28.78 14.89
C ALA A 357 1.20 28.40 15.51
N PHE A 358 0.98 27.11 15.69
CA PHE A 358 -0.14 26.59 16.44
C PHE A 358 0.31 25.42 17.30
N THR A 359 -0.50 25.04 18.27
CA THR A 359 -0.28 23.86 19.09
C THR A 359 -1.51 23.00 19.01
N ASP A 360 -1.31 21.72 18.70
CA ASP A 360 -2.32 20.71 18.85
C ASP A 360 -1.92 19.70 19.94
N TRP A 361 -2.91 18.89 20.30
CA TRP A 361 -2.76 17.80 21.24
C TRP A 361 -3.38 16.56 20.63
N ILE A 362 -2.58 15.50 20.51
CA ILE A 362 -3.03 14.18 20.12
C ILE A 362 -3.29 13.38 21.39
N ILE A 363 -4.57 13.06 21.62
CA ILE A 363 -5.05 12.25 22.71
C ILE A 363 -5.17 10.81 22.21
N LYS A 364 -4.23 9.97 22.61
CA LYS A 364 -4.18 8.55 22.24
C LYS A 364 -5.35 7.79 22.86
N ALA A 365 -5.62 6.60 22.32
CA ALA A 365 -6.68 5.72 22.82
C ALA A 365 -6.51 5.31 24.29
N ASP A 366 -5.28 5.29 24.81
CA ASP A 366 -4.99 5.01 26.23
C ASP A 366 -5.13 6.26 27.13
N GLY A 367 -5.51 7.41 26.56
CA GLY A 367 -5.65 8.70 27.24
C GLY A 367 -4.33 9.44 27.45
N SER A 368 -3.20 8.88 26.99
CA SER A 368 -1.94 9.64 26.95
C SER A 368 -2.03 10.76 25.92
N ILE A 369 -1.34 11.87 26.21
CA ILE A 369 -1.36 13.06 25.36
C ILE A 369 0.02 13.22 24.76
N VAL A 370 0.05 13.61 23.50
CA VAL A 370 1.22 14.12 22.81
C VAL A 370 0.92 15.55 22.40
N THR A 371 1.80 16.50 22.73
CA THR A 371 1.67 17.89 22.29
C THR A 371 2.55 18.11 21.07
N GLU A 372 1.98 18.65 19.99
CA GLU A 372 2.76 19.07 18.81
C GLU A 372 2.74 20.59 18.66
N LYS A 373 3.92 21.17 18.51
CA LYS A 373 4.09 22.61 18.31
C LYS A 373 4.56 22.86 16.89
N HIS A 374 3.68 23.45 16.11
CA HIS A 374 3.88 23.70 14.69
C HIS A 374 4.46 25.09 14.45
N GLN A 375 5.34 25.18 13.47
CA GLN A 375 5.82 26.43 12.89
C GLN A 375 5.69 26.33 11.39
N TYR A 376 4.86 27.19 10.82
CA TYR A 376 4.60 27.19 9.38
C TYR A 376 5.00 28.52 8.73
N ASP A 377 5.45 28.41 7.49
CA ASP A 377 5.70 29.53 6.57
C ASP A 377 5.24 29.10 5.18
N SER A 378 4.50 29.95 4.48
CA SER A 378 4.06 29.72 3.11
C SER A 378 4.06 31.00 2.29
N ASP A 379 4.24 30.85 0.99
CA ASP A 379 4.14 31.90 -0.02
C ASP A 379 3.61 31.33 -1.35
N ALA A 380 3.71 32.11 -2.43
CA ALA A 380 3.23 31.72 -3.76
C ALA A 380 3.97 30.51 -4.36
N ASP A 381 5.17 30.18 -3.88
CA ASP A 381 5.97 29.06 -4.38
C ASP A 381 5.76 27.76 -3.57
N GLY A 382 5.06 27.83 -2.43
CA GLY A 382 4.73 26.70 -1.57
C GLY A 382 4.82 27.03 -0.09
N GLY A 383 4.79 26.01 0.78
CA GLY A 383 4.94 26.20 2.22
C GLY A 383 5.66 25.06 2.90
N THR A 384 6.07 25.30 4.14
CA THR A 384 6.67 24.32 5.05
C THR A 384 5.98 24.39 6.40
N ASP A 385 5.76 23.23 7.00
CA ASP A 385 5.37 23.11 8.41
C ASP A 385 6.36 22.18 9.12
N PHE A 386 6.84 22.61 10.29
CA PHE A 386 7.69 21.82 11.16
C PHE A 386 7.03 21.71 12.52
N SER A 387 6.86 20.47 13.01
CA SER A 387 6.35 20.21 14.35
C SER A 387 7.45 19.71 15.29
N GLU A 388 7.42 20.21 16.53
CA GLU A 388 8.15 19.64 17.67
C GLU A 388 7.17 18.87 18.56
N GLN A 389 7.43 17.57 18.74
CA GLN A 389 6.58 16.66 19.49
C GLN A 389 7.11 16.48 20.93
N THR A 390 6.22 16.58 21.91
CA THR A 390 6.54 16.33 23.33
C THR A 390 5.49 15.43 23.98
N ASP A 391 5.92 14.39 24.68
CA ASP A 391 5.01 13.54 25.46
C ASP A 391 4.38 14.34 26.62
N GLY A 392 3.09 14.11 26.83
CA GLY A 392 2.26 14.80 27.79
C GLY A 392 1.81 16.16 27.29
N GLY A 393 1.35 16.97 28.23
CA GLY A 393 0.75 18.28 27.96
C GLY A 393 -0.69 18.35 28.45
N THR A 394 -1.30 19.51 28.24
CA THR A 394 -2.69 19.75 28.61
C THR A 394 -3.30 20.69 27.59
N PRO A 395 -4.33 20.25 26.84
CA PRO A 395 -5.14 21.12 26.00
C PRO A 395 -5.50 22.39 26.75
N THR A 396 -5.18 23.54 26.16
CA THR A 396 -5.31 24.84 26.83
C THR A 396 -5.96 25.85 25.91
N VAL A 397 -6.91 26.61 26.43
CA VAL A 397 -7.65 27.63 25.68
C VAL A 397 -8.03 28.80 26.60
N PRO A 398 -8.08 30.05 26.13
CA PRO A 398 -8.62 31.16 26.92
C PRO A 398 -10.13 31.00 27.14
N GLN A 399 -10.62 31.56 28.25
CA GLN A 399 -12.05 31.67 28.52
C GLN A 399 -12.75 32.40 27.37
N GLY A 400 -13.85 31.81 26.89
CA GLY A 400 -14.59 32.25 25.71
C GLY A 400 -13.99 31.76 24.39
N GLY A 401 -12.83 31.10 24.42
CA GLY A 401 -12.22 30.48 23.25
C GLY A 401 -12.86 29.14 22.89
N THR A 402 -12.48 28.63 21.73
CA THR A 402 -13.01 27.39 21.14
C THR A 402 -11.86 26.47 20.77
N LEU A 403 -11.93 25.20 21.20
CA LEU A 403 -11.10 24.14 20.65
C LEU A 403 -11.86 23.43 19.51
N LEU A 404 -11.14 23.08 18.45
CA LEU A 404 -11.61 22.14 17.42
C LEU A 404 -11.16 20.75 17.81
N LEU A 405 -12.10 19.79 17.73
CA LEU A 405 -11.84 18.38 17.93
C LEU A 405 -12.13 17.58 16.66
N SER A 406 -11.31 16.56 16.43
CA SER A 406 -11.54 15.49 15.45
C SER A 406 -11.04 14.17 16.04
N GLY A 407 -11.32 13.04 15.40
CA GLY A 407 -10.79 11.75 15.82
C GLY A 407 -10.81 10.69 14.73
N ASN A 408 -10.01 9.66 14.94
CA ASN A 408 -9.93 8.48 14.08
C ASN A 408 -9.90 7.22 14.93
N LEU A 409 -10.54 6.16 14.44
CA LEU A 409 -10.39 4.84 15.01
C LEU A 409 -8.95 4.36 14.81
N VAL A 410 -8.40 3.74 15.85
CA VAL A 410 -7.04 3.18 15.82
C VAL A 410 -7.03 1.72 16.19
N ASP A 411 -6.12 0.98 15.56
CA ASP A 411 -5.84 -0.42 15.85
C ASP A 411 -4.90 -0.57 17.06
N GLN A 412 -4.56 -1.81 17.40
CA GLN A 412 -3.71 -2.11 18.57
C GLN A 412 -2.28 -1.56 18.51
N PHE A 413 -1.82 -1.16 17.32
CA PHE A 413 -0.50 -0.55 17.11
C PHE A 413 -0.58 0.98 17.00
N GLY A 414 -1.79 1.55 17.05
CA GLY A 414 -2.02 2.99 16.87
C GLY A 414 -2.12 3.40 15.41
N ASN A 415 -2.28 2.45 14.48
CA ASN A 415 -2.56 2.77 13.07
C ASN A 415 -4.01 3.22 12.94
N TYR A 416 -4.28 4.19 12.07
CA TYR A 416 -5.66 4.50 11.75
C TYR A 416 -6.30 3.36 10.97
N VAL A 417 -7.53 3.05 11.35
CA VAL A 417 -8.37 2.13 10.62
C VAL A 417 -9.12 2.95 9.59
N ASP A 418 -8.94 2.59 8.31
CA ASP A 418 -9.62 3.29 7.21
C ASP A 418 -11.12 3.31 7.44
N ASN A 419 -11.72 4.48 7.23
CA ASN A 419 -13.17 4.57 7.17
C ASN A 419 -13.63 3.96 5.84
N ASP A 420 -14.79 3.29 5.85
CA ASP A 420 -15.36 2.63 4.66
C ASP A 420 -15.66 3.61 3.51
N ASP A 421 -15.64 4.93 3.76
CA ASP A 421 -15.83 5.98 2.77
C ASP A 421 -14.51 6.73 2.49
N PRO A 422 -13.93 6.64 1.28
CA PRO A 422 -12.71 7.35 0.91
C PRO A 422 -12.88 8.88 0.81
N GLU A 423 -14.12 9.39 0.84
CA GLU A 423 -14.42 10.82 0.96
C GLU A 423 -14.41 11.31 2.43
N ASP A 424 -14.47 10.41 3.42
CA ASP A 424 -14.48 10.73 4.86
C ASP A 424 -13.15 10.38 5.53
N TRP A 425 -12.25 11.36 5.54
CA TRP A 425 -10.89 11.22 6.11
C TRP A 425 -10.83 11.32 7.64
N THR A 426 -11.98 11.52 8.30
CA THR A 426 -12.11 11.50 9.76
C THR A 426 -13.30 10.67 10.15
N THR A 427 -13.19 9.93 11.24
CA THR A 427 -14.35 9.25 11.81
C THR A 427 -15.32 10.30 12.38
N ASP A 428 -16.62 10.12 12.16
CA ASP A 428 -17.66 10.91 12.82
C ASP A 428 -17.56 10.76 14.35
N ILE A 429 -17.38 11.89 15.05
CA ILE A 429 -17.22 11.91 16.51
C ILE A 429 -18.42 12.54 17.23
N ASP A 430 -18.76 11.99 18.41
CA ASP A 430 -19.59 12.64 19.44
C ASP A 430 -18.68 13.22 20.52
N VAL A 431 -18.98 14.45 20.96
CA VAL A 431 -18.19 15.15 21.97
C VAL A 431 -19.08 15.54 23.15
N ARG A 432 -18.63 15.23 24.36
CA ARG A 432 -19.31 15.60 25.60
C ARG A 432 -18.38 16.36 26.52
N SER A 433 -18.91 17.39 27.16
CA SER A 433 -18.24 18.08 28.27
C SER A 433 -18.91 17.74 29.60
N ASN A 434 -18.12 17.63 30.66
CA ASN A 434 -18.64 17.55 32.03
C ASN A 434 -19.23 18.88 32.53
N VAL A 435 -18.99 19.99 31.83
CA VAL A 435 -19.52 21.32 32.17
C VAL A 435 -20.67 21.65 31.22
N ALA A 436 -21.89 21.70 31.76
CA ALA A 436 -23.12 21.86 30.97
C ALA A 436 -23.25 23.22 30.26
N SER A 437 -22.46 24.23 30.63
CA SER A 437 -22.45 25.53 29.95
C SER A 437 -21.60 25.52 28.68
N ASP A 438 -20.73 24.53 28.49
CA ASP A 438 -19.90 24.46 27.28
C ASP A 438 -20.79 24.21 26.07
N VAL A 439 -20.44 24.85 24.96
CA VAL A 439 -21.20 24.74 23.72
C VAL A 439 -20.45 23.81 22.79
N VAL A 440 -21.04 22.63 22.54
CA VAL A 440 -20.54 21.64 21.59
C VAL A 440 -21.40 21.71 20.33
N ALA A 441 -20.78 21.93 19.18
CA ALA A 441 -21.46 21.95 17.89
C ALA A 441 -20.48 21.64 16.75
N SER A 442 -20.97 21.12 15.63
CA SER A 442 -20.19 21.05 14.39
C SER A 442 -19.60 22.42 14.07
N ASP A 443 -18.33 22.47 13.67
CA ASP A 443 -17.69 23.75 13.39
C ASP A 443 -18.32 24.43 12.16
N SER A 444 -18.51 25.73 12.23
CA SER A 444 -19.18 26.48 11.15
C SER A 444 -18.36 26.59 9.86
N VAL A 445 -17.05 26.34 9.93
CA VAL A 445 -16.11 26.42 8.80
C VAL A 445 -15.62 25.04 8.42
N LEU A 446 -15.29 24.21 9.40
CA LEU A 446 -14.64 22.90 9.22
C LEU A 446 -15.55 21.71 9.54
N GLY A 447 -16.82 21.94 9.88
CA GLY A 447 -17.74 20.86 10.27
C GLY A 447 -18.05 19.86 9.16
N SER A 448 -17.93 20.24 7.88
CA SER A 448 -18.03 19.29 6.76
C SER A 448 -16.81 18.38 6.62
N ALA A 449 -15.73 18.66 7.35
CA ALA A 449 -14.54 17.82 7.46
C ALA A 449 -14.49 17.11 8.82
N GLY A 450 -15.65 16.85 9.44
CA GLY A 450 -15.78 16.10 10.69
C GLY A 450 -15.42 16.85 11.97
N PHE A 451 -15.06 18.14 11.90
CA PHE A 451 -14.65 18.88 13.10
C PHE A 451 -15.82 19.31 13.98
N VAL A 452 -15.65 19.08 15.28
CA VAL A 452 -16.56 19.54 16.33
C VAL A 452 -15.89 20.64 17.15
N GLY A 453 -16.53 21.81 17.22
CA GLY A 453 -16.09 22.92 18.06
C GLY A 453 -16.64 22.81 19.47
N VAL A 454 -15.79 23.06 20.47
CA VAL A 454 -16.17 23.20 21.88
C VAL A 454 -15.79 24.59 22.39
N THR A 455 -16.78 25.43 22.69
CA THR A 455 -16.58 26.76 23.26
C THR A 455 -16.73 26.73 24.78
N PHE A 456 -15.82 27.39 25.50
CA PHE A 456 -15.73 27.32 26.97
C PHE A 456 -16.07 28.67 27.64
N PRO A 457 -17.30 28.87 28.16
CA PRO A 457 -17.68 30.17 28.74
C PRO A 457 -17.01 30.49 30.08
N HIS A 458 -16.47 29.50 30.78
CA HIS A 458 -15.96 29.63 32.14
C HIS A 458 -14.52 29.16 32.25
N ALA A 459 -13.70 29.90 33.00
CA ALA A 459 -12.34 29.49 33.28
C ALA A 459 -12.33 28.44 34.40
N SER A 460 -12.03 27.19 34.03
CA SER A 460 -11.82 26.07 34.96
C SER A 460 -11.11 24.92 34.24
N VAL A 461 -11.00 23.77 34.89
CA VAL A 461 -10.62 22.52 34.20
C VAL A 461 -11.90 21.84 33.72
N HIS A 462 -12.00 21.61 32.42
CA HIS A 462 -13.13 20.95 31.78
C HIS A 462 -12.68 19.56 31.33
N ARG A 463 -13.51 18.54 31.54
CA ARG A 463 -13.24 17.19 31.04
C ARG A 463 -14.08 16.93 29.81
N LEU A 464 -13.41 16.72 28.69
CA LEU A 464 -14.05 16.31 27.46
C LEU A 464 -13.99 14.80 27.30
N THR A 465 -15.00 14.25 26.63
CA THR A 465 -15.04 12.87 26.17
C THR A 465 -15.36 12.89 24.68
N VAL A 466 -14.47 12.31 23.89
CA VAL A 466 -14.64 12.13 22.45
C VAL A 466 -14.92 10.66 22.22
N SER A 467 -15.97 10.36 21.47
CA SER A 467 -16.37 8.98 21.16
C SER A 467 -16.70 8.81 19.69
N ALA A 468 -16.37 7.66 19.15
CA ALA A 468 -16.83 7.18 17.85
C ALA A 468 -17.13 5.68 17.98
N GLU A 469 -18.23 5.24 17.39
CA GLU A 469 -18.75 3.88 17.56
C GLU A 469 -18.85 3.48 19.05
N ASP A 470 -18.22 2.36 19.43
CA ASP A 470 -18.16 1.82 20.78
C ASP A 470 -16.93 2.34 21.58
N PHE A 471 -16.10 3.19 20.98
CA PHE A 471 -14.85 3.67 21.59
C PHE A 471 -14.99 5.10 22.12
N SER A 472 -14.25 5.40 23.19
CA SER A 472 -14.18 6.74 23.75
C SER A 472 -12.85 7.01 24.43
N THR A 473 -12.37 8.25 24.35
CA THR A 473 -11.25 8.76 25.14
C THR A 473 -11.65 10.05 25.85
N SER A 474 -11.10 10.29 27.04
CA SER A 474 -11.40 11.47 27.85
C SER A 474 -10.13 12.18 28.28
N PHE A 475 -10.17 13.51 28.28
CA PHE A 475 -9.02 14.34 28.63
C PHE A 475 -9.46 15.66 29.27
N ASP A 476 -8.51 16.28 29.99
CA ASP A 476 -8.73 17.56 30.66
C ASP A 476 -8.27 18.72 29.77
N VAL A 477 -9.08 19.77 29.75
CA VAL A 477 -8.83 21.05 29.09
C VAL A 477 -8.68 22.13 30.15
N GLN A 478 -7.54 22.82 30.12
CA GLN A 478 -7.26 23.96 30.97
C GLN A 478 -7.82 25.24 30.33
N VAL A 479 -8.93 25.76 30.86
CA VAL A 479 -9.52 27.03 30.40
C VAL A 479 -8.98 28.17 31.24
N THR A 480 -8.15 29.02 30.63
CA THR A 480 -7.45 30.10 31.33
C THR A 480 -8.34 31.34 31.48
N PRO A 481 -8.32 32.05 32.63
CA PRO A 481 -9.13 33.25 32.83
C PRO A 481 -8.87 34.32 31.78
N ALA A 482 -9.94 34.99 31.33
CA ALA A 482 -9.80 36.16 30.48
C ALA A 482 -9.02 37.25 31.24
N VAL A 483 -8.00 37.83 30.60
CA VAL A 483 -7.25 38.95 31.17
C VAL A 483 -8.19 40.15 31.25
N LEU A 484 -8.60 40.53 32.47
CA LEU A 484 -9.36 41.76 32.68
C LEU A 484 -8.48 42.97 32.28
N PRO A 485 -8.99 43.93 31.51
CA PRO A 485 -8.25 45.15 31.24
C PRO A 485 -7.98 45.88 32.56
N THR A 486 -6.73 46.24 32.80
CA THR A 486 -6.34 47.06 33.95
C THR A 486 -7.09 48.38 33.87
N VAL A 487 -8.12 48.56 34.70
CA VAL A 487 -8.76 49.86 34.86
C VAL A 487 -7.73 50.80 35.49
N PRO A 488 -7.31 51.90 34.82
CA PRO A 488 -6.45 52.88 35.46
C PRO A 488 -7.21 53.49 36.64
N SER A 489 -6.62 53.43 37.84
CA SER A 489 -7.15 54.11 39.02
C SER A 489 -7.11 55.62 38.78
N THR A 490 -8.21 56.21 38.33
CA THR A 490 -8.41 57.66 38.42
C THR A 490 -8.78 57.99 39.86
N ASP A 491 -7.79 58.38 40.65
CA ASP A 491 -8.01 59.07 41.92
C ASP A 491 -8.69 60.42 41.61
N PRO A 492 -9.95 60.67 41.99
CA PRO A 492 -10.61 61.92 41.64
C PRO A 492 -10.09 63.03 42.57
N ALA A 493 -9.29 63.94 42.01
CA ALA A 493 -8.99 65.21 42.68
C ALA A 493 -10.31 65.96 42.93
N ILE A 494 -10.59 66.28 44.20
CA ILE A 494 -11.75 67.08 44.61
C ILE A 494 -11.56 68.51 44.07
N GLY A 495 -12.26 68.82 42.98
CA GLY A 495 -12.35 70.14 42.37
C GLY A 495 -13.71 70.77 42.61
N VAL A 496 -13.70 72.04 43.02
CA VAL A 496 -14.82 72.87 43.50
C VAL A 496 -15.95 73.02 42.46
N VAL A 497 -17.19 72.93 42.94
CA VAL A 497 -18.45 73.09 42.20
C VAL A 497 -18.57 74.48 41.56
N GLN A 498 -18.82 74.53 40.25
CA GLN A 498 -19.38 75.69 39.54
C GLN A 498 -20.63 75.22 38.78
N HIS A 499 -21.76 75.86 39.06
CA HIS A 499 -23.06 75.61 38.43
C HIS A 499 -23.05 76.07 36.97
N GLY A 500 -23.50 75.20 36.05
CA GLY A 500 -23.71 75.56 34.65
C GLY A 500 -24.38 74.46 33.83
N THR A 501 -25.70 74.57 33.70
CA THR A 501 -26.60 74.15 32.61
C THR A 501 -26.38 72.80 31.89
N ILE A 502 -27.38 71.92 32.04
CA ILE A 502 -27.55 70.62 31.35
C ILE A 502 -27.83 70.81 29.86
N PRO A 503 -27.12 70.12 28.95
CA PRO A 503 -27.66 69.78 27.63
C PRO A 503 -28.13 68.32 27.59
N VAL A 504 -29.35 68.14 27.07
CA VAL A 504 -30.01 66.86 26.80
C VAL A 504 -29.28 66.16 25.66
N ALA A 505 -28.82 64.93 25.87
CA ALA A 505 -28.27 64.09 24.81
C ALA A 505 -29.41 63.51 23.95
N GLN A 506 -29.34 63.77 22.64
CA GLN A 506 -30.27 63.26 21.64
C GLN A 506 -29.95 61.80 21.30
N THR A 507 -30.99 60.97 21.22
CA THR A 507 -30.95 59.60 20.71
C THR A 507 -30.71 59.61 19.20
N THR A 508 -29.60 59.06 18.73
CA THR A 508 -29.37 58.84 17.29
C THR A 508 -29.53 57.37 16.95
N HIS A 509 -30.50 57.12 16.07
CA HIS A 509 -30.82 55.83 15.47
C HIS A 509 -29.66 55.27 14.63
N GLY A 510 -29.58 53.95 14.58
CA GLY A 510 -28.55 53.20 13.87
C GLY A 510 -28.59 53.33 12.35
N ARG A 511 -27.45 53.00 11.74
CA ARG A 511 -27.34 52.49 10.37
C ARG A 511 -25.97 51.82 10.21
N LEU A 512 -25.94 50.49 10.17
CA LEU A 512 -24.84 49.75 9.54
C LEU A 512 -25.40 49.19 8.23
N ALA A 513 -24.85 49.69 7.12
CA ALA A 513 -24.89 49.00 5.85
C ALA A 513 -23.62 48.17 5.77
N TYR A 514 -23.75 46.85 5.73
CA TYR A 514 -22.75 45.98 5.13
C TYR A 514 -23.50 45.10 4.14
N THR A 515 -23.19 45.29 2.86
CA THR A 515 -23.70 44.52 1.74
C THR A 515 -22.60 43.60 1.25
N GLY A 516 -22.91 42.30 1.15
CA GLY A 516 -22.11 41.35 0.38
C GLY A 516 -21.62 40.19 1.23
N THR A 517 -22.38 39.09 1.23
CA THR A 517 -21.78 37.77 1.28
C THR A 517 -22.01 37.15 -0.09
N ASP A 518 -20.98 37.18 -0.93
CA ASP A 518 -20.88 36.21 -2.01
C ASP A 518 -20.74 34.83 -1.35
N SER A 519 -21.79 34.04 -1.45
CA SER A 519 -21.79 32.64 -1.08
C SER A 519 -21.00 31.87 -2.13
N THR A 520 -19.70 31.69 -1.89
CA THR A 520 -18.89 30.76 -2.66
C THR A 520 -19.09 29.37 -2.05
N SER A 521 -19.99 28.61 -2.66
CA SER A 521 -20.12 27.17 -2.45
C SER A 521 -18.82 26.50 -2.88
N ALA A 522 -17.91 26.29 -1.92
CA ALA A 522 -16.70 25.49 -2.10
C ALA A 522 -17.06 24.03 -1.84
N LEU A 523 -16.69 23.19 -2.80
CA LEU A 523 -17.12 21.81 -2.94
C LEU A 523 -16.42 20.89 -1.90
N PRO A 524 -17.14 19.91 -1.32
CA PRO A 524 -16.72 19.11 -0.15
C PRO A 524 -15.46 18.24 -0.35
N TRP A 525 -15.13 17.87 -1.58
CA TRP A 525 -14.00 16.97 -1.87
C TRP A 525 -12.61 17.57 -1.64
N ALA A 526 -12.48 18.88 -1.45
CA ALA A 526 -11.16 19.49 -1.30
C ALA A 526 -10.56 19.24 0.10
N LEU A 527 -11.28 19.39 1.22
CA LEU A 527 -10.64 19.51 2.56
C LEU A 527 -9.86 18.29 3.10
N GLY A 528 -9.88 17.14 2.43
CA GLY A 528 -9.38 15.88 2.96
C GLY A 528 -7.89 15.67 3.07
N LEU A 529 -7.11 16.32 2.22
CA LEU A 529 -5.66 16.05 2.18
C LEU A 529 -4.89 16.73 3.33
N VAL A 530 -5.56 17.52 4.19
CA VAL A 530 -4.93 18.11 5.38
C VAL A 530 -4.77 17.08 6.51
N LEU A 531 -5.68 16.12 6.64
CA LEU A 531 -5.72 15.21 7.80
C LEU A 531 -5.03 13.87 7.55
N ALA A 532 -4.91 13.45 6.29
CA ALA A 532 -3.95 12.40 5.93
C ALA A 532 -2.51 12.83 6.29
N GLY A 533 -2.16 14.11 6.16
CA GLY A 533 -0.81 14.62 6.45
C GLY A 533 -0.46 14.73 7.94
N ILE A 534 -1.38 15.20 8.79
CA ILE A 534 -1.13 15.31 10.25
C ILE A 534 -1.32 13.94 10.92
N GLY A 535 -2.22 13.10 10.40
CA GLY A 535 -2.35 11.71 10.81
C GLY A 535 -1.14 10.83 10.42
N LEU A 536 -0.57 10.99 9.22
CA LEU A 536 0.64 10.25 8.81
C LEU A 536 1.88 10.62 9.64
N ILE A 537 1.88 11.75 10.36
CA ILE A 537 2.98 12.13 11.26
C ILE A 537 2.86 11.42 12.61
N GLY A 538 1.63 11.11 13.06
CA GLY A 538 1.38 10.27 14.25
C GLY A 538 1.91 8.85 14.10
N ALA A 539 1.78 8.25 12.91
CA ALA A 539 2.28 6.89 12.62
C ALA A 539 3.80 6.84 12.35
N ARG A 540 4.39 7.89 11.73
CA ARG A 540 5.85 7.92 11.46
C ARG A 540 6.74 8.09 12.69
N THR A 541 6.20 8.40 13.86
CA THR A 541 7.00 8.85 15.03
C THR A 541 7.34 7.77 16.06
N LEU A 542 6.83 6.54 15.94
CA LEU A 542 7.36 5.40 16.73
C LEU A 542 8.77 4.97 16.29
N ARG A 543 9.23 5.31 15.08
CA ARG A 543 10.57 4.96 14.55
C ARG A 543 11.75 5.64 15.24
N ARG A 544 11.58 6.81 15.89
CA ARG A 544 12.76 7.52 16.46
C ARG A 544 13.16 7.10 17.87
N ARG A 545 12.34 6.35 18.61
CA ARG A 545 12.69 5.95 20.00
C ARG A 545 13.29 4.55 20.15
N ARG A 546 13.22 3.69 19.12
CA ARG A 546 13.85 2.35 19.17
C ARG A 546 15.24 2.29 18.53
N ALA A 547 15.66 3.30 17.78
CA ALA A 547 17.01 3.41 17.20
C ALA A 547 18.10 3.99 18.15
N GLN A 548 17.78 4.21 19.44
CA GLN A 548 18.74 4.70 20.45
C GLN A 548 18.81 3.85 21.73
N ARG A 549 18.65 2.52 21.62
CA ARG A 549 19.07 1.60 22.70
C ARG A 549 19.94 0.46 22.19
#